data_AF-A0A375IUK4-F1
#
_entry.id   AF-A0A375IUK4-F1
#
_cell.length_a   1.000
_cell.length_b   1.000
_cell.length_c   1.000
_cell.angle_alpha   90.00
_cell.angle_beta   90.00
_cell.angle_gamma   90.00
#
_symmetry.space_group_name_H-M   'P 1'
#
loop_
_entity.id
_entity.type
_entity.pdbx_description
1 polymer ?
#
loop_
_entity_poly.entity_id
_entity_poly.type
_entity_poly.pdbx_seq_one_letter_code
_entity_poly.pdbx_strand_id
1 'polypeptide(L)' 'MPGSGLLGHVLVGKFCDHLPLYRQSAIYARDGVELSRSTLADWVGQASALLRPLVDAIRHT' A
#
# COMPACT_ATOMS: atom_id res chain seq x y z
N MET A 1 -2.81 10.53 6.09
CA MET A 1 -2.42 9.58 5.01
C MET A 1 -1.17 10.10 4.33
N PRO A 2 -0.26 9.23 3.87
CA PRO A 2 0.89 9.65 3.07
C PRO A 2 0.45 10.11 1.67
N GLY A 3 1.35 10.78 0.94
CA GLY A 3 1.11 11.22 -0.43
C GLY A 3 0.88 10.06 -1.41
N SER A 4 0.24 10.35 -2.53
CA SER A 4 -0.14 9.36 -3.55
C SER A 4 1.05 8.55 -4.10
N GLY A 5 2.24 9.15 -4.22
CA GLY A 5 3.44 8.44 -4.66
C GLY A 5 3.86 7.32 -3.70
N LEU A 6 3.88 7.59 -2.40
CA LEU A 6 4.21 6.59 -1.39
C LEU A 6 3.12 5.52 -1.28
N LEU A 7 1.84 5.90 -1.34
CA LEU A 7 0.73 4.94 -1.37
C LEU A 7 0.81 4.02 -2.59
N GLY A 8 1.09 4.58 -3.77
CA GLY A 8 1.29 3.82 -5.00
C GLY A 8 2.42 2.81 -4.87
N HIS A 9 3.58 3.24 -4.36
CA HIS A 9 4.73 2.35 -4.16
C HIS A 9 4.41 1.19 -3.19
N VAL A 10 3.76 1.47 -2.05
CA VAL A 10 3.36 0.43 -1.08
C VAL A 10 2.38 -0.58 -1.71
N LEU A 11 1.39 -0.10 -2.47
CA LEU A 11 0.37 -0.93 -3.11
C LEU A 11 0.97 -1.79 -4.23
N VAL A 12 1.77 -1.20 -5.12
CA VAL A 12 2.46 -1.92 -6.21
C VAL A 12 3.38 -2.99 -5.61
N GLY A 13 4.20 -2.62 -4.62
CA GLY A 13 5.06 -3.58 -3.93
C GLY A 13 4.26 -4.75 -3.35
N LYS A 14 3.13 -4.48 -2.70
CA LYS A 14 2.31 -5.53 -2.07
C LYS A 14 1.65 -6.45 -3.10
N PHE A 15 1.02 -5.88 -4.11
CA PHE A 15 0.10 -6.61 -4.98
C PHE A 15 0.71 -7.04 -6.31
N CYS A 16 1.60 -6.24 -6.89
CA CYS A 16 2.27 -6.56 -8.17
C CYS A 16 3.59 -7.29 -7.94
N ASP A 17 4.38 -6.88 -6.95
CA ASP A 17 5.73 -7.42 -6.72
C ASP A 17 5.78 -8.50 -5.63
N HIS A 18 4.62 -8.88 -5.08
CA HIS A 18 4.50 -9.86 -4.01
C HIS A 18 5.40 -9.57 -2.79
N LEU A 19 5.55 -8.29 -2.45
CA LEU A 19 6.35 -7.82 -1.32
C LEU A 19 5.45 -7.63 -0.09
N PRO A 20 5.35 -8.62 0.82
CA PRO A 20 4.44 -8.53 1.97
C PRO A 20 4.81 -7.36 2.88
N LEU A 21 3.82 -6.80 3.58
CA LEU A 21 3.98 -5.57 4.36
C LEU A 21 5.03 -5.65 5.47
N TYR A 22 5.28 -6.83 6.04
CA TYR A 22 6.38 -7.00 7.01
C TYR A 22 7.76 -6.81 6.37
N ARG A 23 7.91 -7.20 5.10
CA ARG A 23 9.17 -7.05 4.36
C ARG A 23 9.34 -5.61 3.91
N GLN A 24 8.27 -4.94 3.50
CA GLN A 24 8.30 -3.49 3.22
C GLN A 24 8.68 -2.68 4.47
N SER A 25 8.06 -2.98 5.62
CA SER A 25 8.41 -2.39 6.92
C SER A 25 9.91 -2.52 7.22
N ALA A 26 10.47 -3.72 7.04
CA ALA A 26 11.91 -3.95 7.22
C ALA A 26 12.80 -3.23 6.19
N ILE A 27 12.32 -3.00 4.96
CA ILE A 27 13.05 -2.24 3.94
C ILE A 27 13.13 -0.78 4.35
N TYR A 28 12.02 -0.15 4.74
CA TYR A 28 12.03 1.24 5.20
C TYR A 28 12.91 1.44 6.45
N ALA A 29 12.91 0.47 7.37
CA ALA A 29 13.78 0.52 8.55
C ALA A 29 15.28 0.53 8.20
N ARG A 30 15.70 -0.06 7.07
CA ARG A 30 17.11 0.01 6.61
C ARG A 30 17.54 1.44 6.27
N ASP A 31 16.60 2.27 5.84
CA ASP A 31 16.81 3.68 5.54
C ASP A 31 16.47 4.59 6.74
N GLY A 32 16.31 4.01 7.94
CA GLY A 32 15.99 4.73 9.17
C GLY A 32 14.52 5.15 9.31
N VAL A 33 13.65 4.66 8.45
CA VAL A 33 12.22 4.98 8.45
C VAL A 33 11.43 3.85 9.12
N GLU A 34 11.19 3.99 10.42
CA GLU A 34 10.43 3.02 11.20
C GLU A 34 8.93 3.10 10.88
N LEU A 35 8.44 2.13 10.09
CA LEU A 35 7.02 1.99 9.76
C LEU A 35 6.50 0.65 10.25
N SER A 36 5.50 0.70 11.13
CA SER A 36 4.85 -0.50 11.63
C SER A 36 4.03 -1.19 10.53
N ARG A 37 3.87 -2.51 10.64
CA ARG A 37 3.05 -3.30 9.73
C ARG A 37 1.58 -2.89 9.76
N SER A 38 1.06 -2.50 10.93
CA SER A 38 -0.32 -2.03 11.07
C SER A 38 -0.50 -0.69 10.36
N THR A 39 0.44 0.25 10.51
CA THR A 39 0.42 1.52 9.77
C THR A 39 0.34 1.29 8.26
N LEU A 40 1.19 0.41 7.71
CA LEU A 40 1.14 0.05 6.29
C LEU A 40 -0.19 -0.62 5.91
N ALA A 41 -0.73 -1.49 6.77
CA ALA A 41 -2.01 -2.15 6.53
C ALA A 41 -3.18 -1.16 6.51
N ASP A 42 -3.20 -0.19 7.43
CA ASP A 42 -4.19 0.88 7.48
C ASP A 42 -4.15 1.72 6.22
N TRP A 43 -2.94 2.02 5.71
CA TRP A 43 -2.78 2.75 4.46
C TRP A 43 -3.31 1.98 3.26
N VAL A 44 -3.01 0.68 3.19
CA VAL A 44 -3.58 -0.19 2.15
C VAL A 44 -5.11 -0.19 2.23
N GLY A 45 -5.69 -0.35 3.42
CA GLY A 45 -7.14 -0.35 3.59
C GLY A 45 -7.81 0.94 3.14
N GLN A 46 -7.27 2.09 3.54
CA GLN A 46 -7.79 3.40 3.15
C GLN A 46 -7.64 3.65 1.64
N ALA A 47 -6.50 3.32 1.05
CA ALA A 47 -6.31 3.45 -0.40
C ALA A 47 -7.24 2.51 -1.18
N SER A 48 -7.43 1.27 -0.71
CA SER A 48 -8.41 0.34 -1.30
C SER A 48 -9.85 0.87 -1.20
N ALA A 49 -10.21 1.58 -0.13
CA ALA A 49 -11.51 2.22 -0.03
C ALA A 49 -11.69 3.34 -1.08
N LEU A 50 -10.66 4.17 -1.29
CA LEU A 50 -10.67 5.24 -2.29
C LEU A 50 -10.73 4.70 -3.72
N LEU A 51 -10.08 3.57 -4.00
CA LEU A 51 -10.04 2.95 -5.33
C LEU A 51 -11.31 2.16 -5.68
N ARG A 52 -12.22 1.95 -4.72
CA ARG A 52 -13.42 1.12 -4.90
C ARG A 52 -14.27 1.50 -6.13
N PRO A 53 -14.59 2.79 -6.39
CA PRO A 53 -15.38 3.15 -7.57
C PRO A 53 -14.73 2.76 -8.89
N LEU A 54 -13.40 2.80 -8.97
CA LEU A 54 -12.66 2.37 -10.16
C LEU A 54 -12.70 0.86 -10.34
N VAL A 55 -12.54 0.12 -9.24
CA VAL A 55 -12.65 -1.36 -9.25
C VAL A 55 -14.05 -1.78 -9.70
N ASP A 56 -15.08 -1.12 -9.20
CA ASP A 56 -16.47 -1.41 -9.59
C ASP A 56 -16.67 -1.10 -11.09
N ALA A 57 -16.24 0.07 -11.57
CA ALA A 57 -16.32 0.43 -12.99
C ALA A 57 -15.62 -0.59 -13.92
N ILE A 58 -14.42 -1.08 -13.56
CA ILE A 58 -13.67 -2.08 -14.34
C ILE A 58 -14.36 -3.45 -14.34
N ARG A 59 -15.12 -3.80 -13.30
CA ARG A 59 -15.85 -5.08 -13.25
C ARG A 59 -17.13 -5.08 -14.08
N HIS A 60 -17.61 -3.90 -14.45
CA HIS A 60 -18.81 -3.72 -15.27
C HIS A 60 -18.53 -3.60 -16.77
N THR A 61 -17.25 -3.64 -17.18
CA THR A 61 -16.81 -3.80 -18.58
C THR A 61 -16.57 -5.27 -18.89
#